data_AF-A0A8I0GKS5-F1
#
_entry.id   AF-A0A8I0GKS5-F1
#
_cell.length_a   1.000
_cell.length_b   1.000
_cell.length_c   1.000
_cell.angle_alpha   90.00
_cell.angle_beta   90.00
_cell.angle_gamma   90.00
#
_symmetry.space_group_name_H-M   'P 1'
#
loop_
_entity.id
_entity.type
_entity.pdbx_description
1 polymer ?
#
loop_
_entity_poly.entity_id
_entity_poly.type
_entity_poly.pdbx_seq_one_letter_code
_entity_poly.pdbx_strand_id
1 'polypeptide(L)'
;MSDQTHPDRIYNVLFLCTGNSARSILGEAILNQLGEGRFRAYSAGSQPKGAVHPMALSLLAELGHDISGLRSKSWDAFSGPDAPAFDFIFTVCDNAAGETCPVWIGHPMTAHWGIEDPAAVEGPGQREAFLQAFRYLQHRIELFLALPLGDIDAPTTKQRLKDIGRADGASSGASA
;
A
#
# COMPACT_ATOMS: atom_id res chain seq x y z
N MET A 1 -8.22 -10.50 -31.79
CA MET A 1 -8.39 -10.90 -30.39
C MET A 1 -7.03 -11.38 -29.92
N SER A 2 -6.21 -10.46 -29.43
CA SER A 2 -4.87 -10.78 -28.97
C SER A 2 -4.88 -10.60 -27.46
N ASP A 3 -5.11 -11.71 -26.76
CA ASP A 3 -4.77 -11.85 -25.35
C ASP A 3 -3.24 -11.83 -25.27
N GLN A 4 -2.67 -10.71 -24.84
CA GLN A 4 -1.27 -10.62 -24.40
C GLN A 4 -1.25 -10.40 -22.89
N THR A 5 -1.71 -11.38 -22.16
CA THR A 5 -1.31 -11.56 -20.76
C THR A 5 0.19 -11.89 -20.74
N HIS A 6 1.05 -10.88 -20.54
CA HIS A 6 2.48 -11.09 -20.29
C HIS A 6 2.65 -11.81 -18.93
N PRO A 7 2.93 -13.12 -18.90
CA PRO A 7 2.94 -13.88 -17.65
C PRO A 7 4.23 -13.69 -16.83
N ASP A 8 5.23 -12.99 -17.37
CA ASP A 8 6.59 -12.96 -16.82
C ASP A 8 6.97 -11.66 -16.08
N ARG A 9 6.09 -10.66 -16.06
CA ARG A 9 6.39 -9.37 -15.41
C ARG A 9 5.82 -9.31 -14.00
N ILE A 10 6.69 -9.13 -13.02
CA ILE A 10 6.31 -8.80 -11.64
C ILE A 10 6.11 -7.29 -11.54
N TYR A 11 4.94 -6.84 -11.07
CA TYR A 11 4.66 -5.43 -10.80
C TYR A 11 5.16 -5.04 -9.40
N ASN A 12 5.99 -4.00 -9.31
CA ASN A 12 6.45 -3.50 -8.02
C ASN A 12 5.52 -2.41 -7.48
N VAL A 13 5.08 -2.56 -6.23
CA VAL A 13 4.15 -1.64 -5.57
C VAL A 13 4.75 -1.10 -4.29
N LEU A 14 4.69 0.23 -4.09
CA LEU A 14 5.14 0.87 -2.85
C LEU A 14 3.97 1.46 -2.07
N PHE A 15 3.78 1.02 -0.84
CA PHE A 15 2.86 1.63 0.12
C PHE A 15 3.57 2.67 0.99
N LEU A 16 3.07 3.91 0.97
CA LEU A 16 3.64 5.02 1.73
C LEU A 16 2.70 5.45 2.85
N CYS A 17 3.24 5.56 4.07
CA CYS A 17 2.60 6.30 5.15
C CYS A 17 3.63 7.06 5.96
N THR A 18 3.25 8.01 6.80
CA THR A 18 4.21 8.84 7.55
C THR A 18 5.17 8.00 8.39
N GLY A 19 4.65 7.09 9.22
CA GLY A 19 5.45 6.38 10.21
C GLY A 19 6.03 5.03 9.78
N ASN A 20 5.62 4.48 8.63
CA ASN A 20 5.89 3.09 8.23
C ASN A 20 5.87 2.09 9.39
N SER A 21 4.76 2.07 10.13
CA SER A 21 4.63 1.29 11.37
C SER A 21 3.36 0.44 11.40
N ALA A 22 2.26 0.89 10.78
CA ALA A 22 0.98 0.18 10.76
C ALA A 22 0.44 0.02 9.33
N ARG A 23 -0.30 1.02 8.82
CA ARG A 23 -1.05 0.96 7.54
C ARG A 23 -0.23 0.48 6.33
N SER A 24 0.94 1.07 6.09
CA SER A 24 1.74 0.66 4.93
C SER A 24 2.36 -0.73 5.09
N ILE A 25 2.61 -1.17 6.33
CA ILE A 25 3.07 -2.54 6.64
C ILE A 25 1.95 -3.55 6.37
N LEU A 26 0.72 -3.25 6.80
CA LEU A 26 -0.45 -4.07 6.47
C LEU A 26 -0.62 -4.19 4.94
N GLY A 27 -0.51 -3.07 4.21
CA GLY A 27 -0.60 -3.07 2.75
C GLY A 27 0.46 -3.93 2.07
N GLU A 28 1.73 -3.82 2.50
CA GLU A 28 2.84 -4.66 2.02
C GLU A 28 2.55 -6.15 2.22
N ALA A 29 2.18 -6.55 3.43
CA ALA A 29 1.94 -7.94 3.77
C ALA A 29 0.73 -8.54 3.04
N ILE A 30 -0.37 -7.78 2.93
CA ILE A 30 -1.58 -8.23 2.24
C ILE A 30 -1.30 -8.44 0.75
N LEU A 31 -0.68 -7.46 0.08
CA LEU A 31 -0.44 -7.56 -1.36
C LEU A 31 0.61 -8.62 -1.71
N ASN A 32 1.66 -8.80 -0.91
CA ASN A 32 2.62 -9.88 -1.16
C ASN A 32 1.99 -11.27 -1.07
N GLN A 33 0.98 -11.45 -0.21
CA GLN A 33 0.25 -12.71 -0.12
C GLN A 33 -0.76 -12.88 -1.26
N LEU A 34 -1.66 -11.90 -1.46
CA LEU A 34 -2.74 -12.00 -2.44
C LEU A 34 -2.27 -11.81 -3.89
N GLY A 35 -1.11 -11.19 -4.10
CA GLY A 35 -0.53 -10.96 -5.41
C GLY A 35 -0.01 -12.24 -6.08
N GLU A 36 0.16 -13.33 -5.34
CA GLU A 36 0.54 -14.67 -5.84
C GLU A 36 1.73 -14.64 -6.83
N GLY A 37 2.75 -13.82 -6.53
CA GLY A 37 3.96 -13.68 -7.35
C GLY A 37 3.83 -12.75 -8.56
N ARG A 38 2.62 -12.29 -8.93
CA ARG A 38 2.42 -11.26 -9.96
C ARG A 38 2.80 -9.86 -9.47
N PHE A 39 2.76 -9.66 -8.16
CA PHE A 39 3.10 -8.39 -7.51
C PHE A 39 4.19 -8.61 -6.47
N ARG A 40 5.05 -7.60 -6.33
CA ARG A 40 5.96 -7.47 -5.20
C ARG A 40 5.72 -6.13 -4.52
N ALA A 41 5.24 -6.21 -3.29
CA ALA A 41 4.92 -5.06 -2.48
C ALA A 41 6.08 -4.69 -1.55
N TYR A 42 6.23 -3.39 -1.34
CA TYR A 42 7.16 -2.77 -0.41
C TYR A 42 6.41 -1.70 0.38
N SER A 43 6.94 -1.31 1.53
CA SER A 43 6.46 -0.15 2.26
C SER A 43 7.58 0.76 2.72
N ALA A 44 7.26 2.04 2.90
CA ALA A 44 8.16 3.02 3.47
C ALA A 44 7.38 4.16 4.13
N GLY A 45 8.12 5.08 4.74
CA GLY A 45 7.55 6.31 5.26
C GLY A 45 8.48 7.50 5.20
N SER A 46 7.87 8.68 5.28
CA SER A 46 8.59 9.96 5.27
C SER A 46 9.27 10.24 6.61
N GLN A 47 8.67 9.79 7.70
CA GLN A 47 9.17 9.93 9.07
C GLN A 47 9.02 8.58 9.79
N PRO A 48 9.80 7.56 9.39
CA PRO A 48 9.65 6.20 9.91
C PRO A 48 9.83 6.18 11.43
N LYS A 49 8.96 5.45 12.13
CA LYS A 49 9.01 5.29 13.59
C LYS A 49 10.19 4.43 14.06
N GLY A 50 10.88 3.75 13.15
CA GLY A 50 12.01 2.87 13.44
C GLY A 50 11.61 1.45 13.85
N ALA A 51 10.34 1.23 14.19
CA ALA A 51 9.79 -0.10 14.46
C ALA A 51 8.37 -0.26 13.89
N VAL A 52 8.04 -1.50 13.53
CA VAL A 52 6.68 -1.89 13.17
C VAL A 52 5.83 -1.96 14.43
N HIS A 53 4.59 -1.49 14.36
CA HIS A 53 3.67 -1.49 15.49
C HIS A 53 3.36 -2.95 15.90
N PRO A 54 3.49 -3.33 17.20
CA PRO A 54 3.29 -4.71 17.63
C PRO A 54 1.91 -5.29 17.26
N MET A 55 0.85 -4.47 17.36
CA MET A 55 -0.49 -4.90 16.95
C MET A 55 -0.60 -5.25 15.46
N ALA A 56 0.15 -4.56 14.58
CA ALA A 56 0.18 -4.90 13.16
C ALA A 56 0.82 -6.28 12.94
N LEU A 57 1.96 -6.54 13.61
CA LEU A 57 2.65 -7.83 13.52
C LEU A 57 1.80 -8.97 14.10
N SER A 58 1.19 -8.76 15.27
CA SER A 58 0.31 -9.76 15.91
C SER A 58 -0.86 -10.11 15.00
N LEU A 59 -1.57 -9.10 14.48
CA LEU A 59 -2.72 -9.30 13.61
C LEU A 59 -2.32 -10.03 12.30
N LEU A 60 -1.22 -9.61 11.67
CA LEU A 60 -0.73 -10.26 10.44
C LEU A 60 -0.37 -11.72 10.68
N ALA A 61 0.35 -12.02 11.77
CA ALA A 61 0.71 -13.39 12.13
C ALA A 61 -0.52 -14.24 12.43
N GLU A 62 -1.50 -13.72 13.18
CA GLU A 62 -2.78 -14.39 13.47
C GLU A 62 -3.56 -14.75 12.20
N LEU A 63 -3.50 -13.88 11.19
CA LEU A 63 -4.16 -14.06 9.89
C LEU A 63 -3.31 -14.85 8.88
N GLY A 64 -2.15 -15.37 9.30
CA GLY A 64 -1.31 -16.25 8.49
C GLY A 64 -0.39 -15.55 7.49
N HIS A 65 -0.20 -14.23 7.60
CA HIS A 65 0.75 -13.50 6.76
C HIS A 65 2.20 -13.73 7.21
N ASP A 66 3.11 -13.80 6.24
CA ASP A 66 4.54 -13.75 6.53
C ASP A 66 4.92 -12.35 7.03
N ILE A 67 5.42 -12.30 8.27
CA ILE A 67 5.93 -11.09 8.90
C ILE A 67 7.44 -10.98 8.81
N SER A 68 8.11 -11.98 8.24
CA SER A 68 9.56 -11.99 8.08
C SER A 68 10.00 -10.86 7.16
N GLY A 69 11.01 -10.10 7.58
CA GLY A 69 11.55 -8.97 6.81
C GLY A 69 10.72 -7.67 6.85
N LEU A 70 9.51 -7.67 7.43
CA LEU A 70 8.76 -6.44 7.69
C LEU A 70 9.54 -5.56 8.67
N ARG A 71 9.77 -4.30 8.29
CA ARG A 71 10.51 -3.33 9.10
C ARG A 71 10.07 -1.91 8.79
N SER A 72 10.19 -1.01 9.76
CA SER A 72 10.02 0.41 9.53
C SER A 72 11.27 1.00 8.87
N LYS A 73 11.10 1.72 7.75
CA LYS A 73 12.20 2.30 6.97
C LYS A 73 11.79 3.59 6.26
N SER A 74 12.76 4.48 6.03
CA SER A 74 12.55 5.70 5.24
C SER A 74 12.30 5.33 3.78
N TRP A 75 11.53 6.15 3.07
CA TRP A 75 11.44 6.07 1.61
C TRP A 75 12.78 6.27 0.90
N ASP A 76 13.79 6.82 1.58
CA ASP A 76 15.13 7.05 1.02
C ASP A 76 15.83 5.73 0.74
N ALA A 77 15.39 4.64 1.37
CA ALA A 77 15.83 3.29 1.02
C ALA A 77 15.52 2.91 -0.44
N PHE A 78 14.64 3.67 -1.09
CA PHE A 78 14.16 3.42 -2.45
C PHE A 78 14.45 4.57 -3.43
N SER A 79 15.35 5.49 -3.08
CA SER A 79 15.77 6.61 -3.96
C SER A 79 17.11 6.37 -4.66
N GLY A 80 17.81 5.28 -4.33
CA GLY A 80 19.09 4.92 -4.92
C GLY A 80 18.99 4.29 -6.33
N PRO A 81 20.11 4.17 -7.05
CA PRO A 81 20.15 3.57 -8.40
C PRO A 81 19.72 2.09 -8.42
N ASP A 82 19.88 1.38 -7.31
CA ASP A 82 19.49 -0.03 -7.16
C ASP A 82 18.05 -0.20 -6.65
N ALA A 83 17.30 0.90 -6.50
CA ALA A 83 15.92 0.84 -6.07
C ALA A 83 15.05 0.10 -7.10
N PRO A 84 14.05 -0.68 -6.65
CA PRO A 84 13.07 -1.27 -7.55
C PRO A 84 12.40 -0.19 -8.41
N ALA A 85 12.27 -0.45 -9.71
CA ALA A 85 11.41 0.37 -10.56
C ALA A 85 9.96 0.09 -10.17
N PHE A 86 9.31 1.06 -9.52
CA PHE A 86 7.92 0.93 -9.10
C PHE A 86 6.97 1.18 -10.26
N ASP A 87 5.94 0.35 -10.34
CA ASP A 87 4.82 0.51 -11.26
C ASP A 87 3.70 1.32 -10.58
N PHE A 88 3.50 1.09 -9.29
CA PHE A 88 2.43 1.69 -8.51
C PHE A 88 2.94 2.22 -7.18
N ILE A 89 2.45 3.39 -6.77
CA ILE A 89 2.67 3.95 -5.43
C ILE A 89 1.32 4.33 -4.81
N PHE A 90 1.05 3.80 -3.63
CA PHE A 90 -0.17 4.05 -2.88
C PHE A 90 0.13 4.77 -1.56
N THR A 91 -0.38 5.99 -1.41
CA THR A 91 -0.32 6.71 -0.13
C THR A 91 -1.52 6.32 0.72
N VAL A 92 -1.29 5.85 1.95
CA VAL A 92 -2.36 5.32 2.83
C VAL A 92 -2.63 6.20 4.06
N CYS A 93 -1.94 7.33 4.17
CA CYS A 93 -2.27 8.40 5.11
C CYS A 93 -2.36 9.74 4.40
N ASP A 94 -3.20 10.63 4.91
CA ASP A 94 -3.46 11.95 4.31
C ASP A 94 -2.18 12.81 4.30
N ASN A 95 -1.35 12.71 5.35
CA ASN A 95 -0.07 13.40 5.41
C ASN A 95 0.92 12.97 4.32
N ALA A 96 0.98 11.68 3.96
CA ALA A 96 1.90 11.21 2.92
C ALA A 96 1.47 11.64 1.51
N ALA A 97 0.20 11.99 1.31
CA ALA A 97 -0.28 12.51 0.04
C ALA A 97 0.13 13.98 -0.21
N GLY A 98 0.37 14.75 0.86
CA GLY A 98 0.72 16.18 0.79
C GLY A 98 2.21 16.51 0.92
N GLU A 99 3.06 15.52 1.22
CA GLU A 99 4.51 15.73 1.34
C GLU A 99 5.19 15.74 -0.03
N THR A 100 6.30 16.48 -0.15
CA THR A 100 7.12 16.51 -1.37
C THR A 100 7.74 15.14 -1.60
N CYS A 101 7.07 14.32 -2.39
CA CYS A 101 7.52 12.98 -2.73
C CYS A 101 8.87 13.07 -3.49
N PRO A 102 9.81 12.15 -3.22
CA PRO A 102 11.03 12.06 -4.01
C PRO A 102 10.70 11.74 -5.48
N VAL A 103 11.62 12.06 -6.38
CA VAL A 103 11.49 11.73 -7.80
C VAL A 103 11.65 10.21 -7.96
N TRP A 104 10.56 9.54 -8.34
CA TRP A 104 10.56 8.11 -8.59
C TRP A 104 10.97 7.80 -10.03
N ILE A 105 11.91 6.86 -10.19
CA ILE A 105 12.30 6.35 -11.51
C ILE A 105 11.08 5.68 -12.17
N GLY A 106 10.88 5.94 -13.46
CA GLY A 106 9.87 5.24 -14.27
C GLY A 106 8.45 5.83 -14.28
N HIS A 107 8.20 6.96 -13.59
CA HIS A 107 6.88 7.61 -13.53
C HIS A 107 5.75 6.67 -13.08
N PRO A 108 5.82 6.11 -11.86
CA PRO A 108 4.81 5.19 -11.35
C PRO A 108 3.41 5.81 -11.34
N MET A 109 2.40 4.97 -11.51
CA MET A 109 1.02 5.36 -11.27
C MET A 109 0.78 5.55 -9.77
N THR A 110 0.22 6.70 -9.41
CA THR A 110 -0.01 7.05 -8.01
C THR A 110 -1.50 7.14 -7.70
N ALA A 111 -1.88 6.66 -6.51
CA ALA A 111 -3.23 6.83 -5.96
C ALA A 111 -3.19 7.00 -4.44
N HIS A 112 -4.20 7.67 -3.90
CA HIS A 112 -4.36 7.87 -2.46
C HIS A 112 -5.47 6.98 -1.93
N TRP A 113 -5.13 6.10 -1.00
CA TRP A 113 -6.01 5.14 -0.33
C TRP A 113 -6.02 5.44 1.16
N GLY A 114 -6.44 6.65 1.52
CA GLY A 114 -6.47 7.13 2.91
C GLY A 114 -7.25 6.19 3.83
N ILE A 115 -6.66 5.89 4.98
CA ILE A 115 -7.24 5.10 6.07
C ILE A 115 -6.88 5.78 7.38
N GLU A 116 -7.86 5.87 8.28
CA GLU A 116 -7.66 6.34 9.65
C GLU A 116 -6.48 5.63 10.32
N ASP A 117 -5.74 6.33 11.18
CA ASP A 117 -4.58 5.71 11.81
C ASP A 117 -5.01 4.75 12.92
N PRO A 118 -4.86 3.42 12.76
CA PRO A 118 -5.28 2.50 13.80
C PRO A 118 -4.39 2.62 15.06
N ALA A 119 -3.17 3.17 14.92
CA ALA A 119 -2.27 3.42 16.04
C ALA A 119 -2.68 4.64 16.87
N ALA A 120 -3.60 5.48 16.40
CA ALA A 120 -4.15 6.58 17.19
C ALA A 120 -5.23 6.11 18.20
N VAL A 121 -5.71 4.88 18.06
CA VAL A 121 -6.63 4.26 19.01
C VAL A 121 -5.83 3.52 20.07
N GLU A 122 -6.01 3.89 21.34
CA GLU A 122 -5.39 3.24 22.49
C GLU A 122 -6.41 2.46 23.32
N GLY A 123 -5.94 1.49 24.10
CA GLY A 123 -6.78 0.69 24.99
C GLY A 123 -7.61 -0.40 24.27
N PRO A 124 -8.75 -0.81 24.85
CA PRO A 124 -9.47 -2.02 24.42
C PRO A 124 -9.91 -2.03 22.95
N GLY A 125 -10.14 -0.88 22.32
CA GLY A 125 -10.58 -0.78 20.92
C GLY A 125 -9.46 -0.77 19.88
N GLN A 126 -8.19 -0.83 20.33
CA GLN A 126 -7.05 -0.74 19.41
C GLN A 126 -7.04 -1.91 18.42
N ARG A 127 -7.32 -3.13 18.90
CA ARG A 127 -7.31 -4.32 18.03
C ARG A 127 -8.35 -4.21 16.92
N GLU A 128 -9.56 -3.76 17.25
CA GLU A 128 -10.65 -3.55 16.31
C GLU A 128 -10.27 -2.51 15.25
N ALA A 129 -9.60 -1.42 15.64
CA ALA A 129 -9.12 -0.41 14.72
C ALA A 129 -8.09 -0.98 13.71
N PHE A 130 -7.15 -1.80 14.18
CA PHE A 130 -6.20 -2.50 13.30
C PHE A 130 -6.90 -3.49 12.36
N LEU A 131 -7.87 -4.25 12.85
CA LEU A 131 -8.66 -5.17 12.03
C LEU A 131 -9.49 -4.44 10.98
N GLN A 132 -10.07 -3.29 11.32
CA GLN A 132 -10.81 -2.45 10.40
C GLN A 132 -9.89 -1.89 9.31
N ALA A 133 -8.73 -1.35 9.67
CA ALA A 133 -7.72 -0.89 8.71
C ALA A 133 -7.25 -2.02 7.78
N PHE A 134 -7.04 -3.22 8.31
CA PHE A 134 -6.72 -4.42 7.53
C PHE A 134 -7.81 -4.73 6.51
N ARG A 135 -9.08 -4.76 6.93
CA ARG A 135 -10.22 -5.05 6.03
C ARG A 135 -10.34 -4.05 4.90
N TYR A 136 -10.16 -2.76 5.18
CA TYR A 136 -10.19 -1.72 4.15
C TYR A 136 -9.04 -1.87 3.14
N LEU A 137 -7.82 -2.13 3.62
CA LEU A 137 -6.68 -2.39 2.74
C LEU A 137 -6.88 -3.65 1.89
N GLN A 138 -7.34 -4.73 2.51
CA GLN A 138 -7.60 -5.98 1.83
C GLN A 138 -8.61 -5.79 0.70
N HIS A 139 -9.74 -5.15 0.99
CA HIS A 139 -10.76 -4.90 -0.02
C HIS A 139 -10.23 -4.06 -1.20
N ARG A 140 -9.47 -3.00 -0.93
CA ARG A 140 -8.86 -2.17 -1.97
C ARG A 140 -7.83 -2.94 -2.80
N ILE A 141 -7.03 -3.78 -2.15
CA ILE A 141 -6.05 -4.65 -2.83
C ILE A 141 -6.76 -5.68 -3.71
N GLU A 142 -7.84 -6.31 -3.24
CA GLU A 142 -8.64 -7.24 -4.05
C GLU A 142 -9.21 -6.58 -5.30
N LEU A 143 -9.78 -5.36 -5.16
CA LEU A 143 -10.25 -4.58 -6.30
C LEU A 143 -9.11 -4.21 -7.27
N PHE A 144 -7.94 -3.86 -6.74
CA PHE A 144 -6.75 -3.55 -7.54
C PHE A 144 -6.26 -4.78 -8.32
N LEU A 145 -6.20 -5.95 -7.67
CA LEU A 145 -5.77 -7.21 -8.29
C LEU A 145 -6.72 -7.70 -9.39
N ALA A 146 -7.98 -7.27 -9.36
CA ALA A 146 -8.99 -7.56 -10.37
C ALA A 146 -8.92 -6.64 -11.61
N LEU A 147 -8.06 -5.62 -11.62
CA LEU A 147 -7.89 -4.75 -12.78
C LEU A 147 -7.13 -5.47 -13.91
N PRO A 148 -7.57 -5.35 -15.18
CA PRO A 148 -6.82 -5.90 -16.31
C PRO A 148 -5.66 -4.97 -16.68
N LEU A 149 -4.54 -5.10 -15.97
CA LEU A 149 -3.36 -4.23 -16.12
C LEU A 149 -2.62 -4.40 -17.47
N GLY A 150 -2.88 -5.48 -18.21
CA GLY A 150 -2.28 -5.72 -19.53
C GLY A 150 -2.92 -4.93 -20.68
N ASP A 151 -4.18 -4.52 -20.53
CA ASP A 151 -5.03 -4.11 -21.67
C ASP A 151 -5.64 -2.70 -21.55
N ILE A 152 -5.40 -1.98 -20.46
CA ILE A 152 -6.02 -0.66 -20.23
C ILE A 152 -5.02 0.47 -20.48
N ASP A 153 -5.48 1.56 -21.11
CA ASP A 153 -4.72 2.79 -21.23
C ASP A 153 -4.33 3.39 -19.85
N ALA A 154 -3.23 4.13 -19.82
CA ALA A 154 -2.72 4.70 -18.58
C ALA A 154 -3.72 5.64 -17.86
N PRO A 155 -4.50 6.49 -18.58
CA PRO A 155 -5.50 7.36 -17.95
C PRO A 155 -6.63 6.61 -17.24
N THR A 156 -7.21 5.59 -17.87
CA THR A 156 -8.33 4.80 -17.32
C THR A 156 -7.86 3.99 -16.12
N THR A 157 -6.67 3.39 -16.18
CA THR A 157 -6.07 2.69 -15.04
C THR A 157 -5.89 3.65 -13.87
N LYS A 158 -5.32 4.84 -14.11
CA LYS A 158 -5.14 5.86 -13.07
C LYS A 158 -6.47 6.30 -12.44
N GLN A 159 -7.53 6.44 -13.24
CA GLN A 159 -8.85 6.78 -12.70
C GLN A 159 -9.42 5.66 -11.82
N ARG A 160 -9.35 4.40 -12.26
CA ARG A 160 -9.81 3.26 -11.45
C ARG A 160 -9.05 3.14 -10.13
N LEU A 161 -7.74 3.37 -10.12
CA LEU A 161 -6.93 3.37 -8.90
C LEU A 161 -7.38 4.45 -7.89
N LYS A 162 -7.81 5.62 -8.38
CA LYS A 162 -8.39 6.67 -7.53
C LYS A 162 -9.76 6.27 -7.00
N ASP A 163 -10.60 5.64 -7.83
CA ASP A 163 -11.94 5.22 -7.43
C ASP A 163 -11.87 4.13 -6.34
N ILE A 164 -10.90 3.21 -6.43
CA ILE A 164 -10.60 2.23 -5.36
C ILE A 164 -10.26 2.94 -4.05
N GLY A 165 -9.52 4.05 -4.09
CA GLY A 165 -9.20 4.85 -2.90
C GLY A 165 -10.40 5.50 -2.22
N ARG A 166 -11.51 5.66 -2.96
CA ARG A 166 -12.76 6.25 -2.47
C ARG A 166 -13.79 5.21 -2.02
N ALA A 167 -13.48 3.92 -2.15
CA ALA A 167 -14.30 2.86 -1.58
C ALA A 167 -14.34 2.94 -0.05
N ASP A 168 -15.28 2.21 0.57
CA ASP A 168 -15.57 2.22 2.01
C ASP A 168 -14.31 2.31 2.89
N GLY A 169 -14.40 3.13 3.95
CA GLY A 169 -13.27 3.37 4.86
C GLY A 169 -12.25 4.40 4.36
N ALA A 170 -12.61 5.22 3.36
CA ALA A 170 -11.80 6.39 2.99
C ALA A 170 -11.77 7.39 4.15
N SER A 171 -10.59 7.90 4.50
CA SER A 171 -10.48 9.00 5.45
C SER A 171 -11.28 10.20 4.96
N SER A 172 -11.87 10.95 5.88
CA SER A 172 -12.72 12.13 5.61
C SER A 172 -12.03 13.23 4.80
N GLY A 173 -10.71 13.15 4.60
CA GLY A 173 -9.89 14.10 3.85
C GLY A 173 -9.90 13.93 2.32
N ALA A 174 -10.54 12.90 1.76
CA ALA A 174 -10.52 12.64 0.31
C ALA A 174 -11.43 13.56 -0.55
N SER A 175 -12.00 14.62 0.05
CA SER A 175 -12.91 15.57 -0.59
C SER A 175 -12.38 17.00 -0.52
N ALA A 176 -11.38 17.31 -1.36
CA ALA A 176 -11.09 18.68 -1.81
C ALA A 176 -10.33 18.63 -3.14
#